data_AF-A0A957UT39-F1
#
_entry.id   AF-A0A957UT39-F1
#
_cell.length_a   1.000
_cell.length_b   1.000
_cell.length_c   1.000
_cell.angle_alpha   90.00
_cell.angle_beta   90.00
_cell.angle_gamma   90.00
#
_symmetry.space_group_name_H-M   'P 1'
#
loop_
_entity.id
_entity.type
_entity.pdbx_description
1 polymer ?
#
loop_
_entity_poly.entity_id
_entity_poly.type
_entity_poly.pdbx_seq_one_letter_code
_entity_poly.pdbx_strand_id
1 'polypeptide(L)'
;MKSPNAGSSAPTKAISRDEILGGLAGRTTKQASALLLLIETHTAQLLADSRQAAAPYASAPTRRAQAQAYLQTLAHERALTEPVTIRDLERYARQWAQLVPDSATTRAVTAHLLGEKYHLPRRMTPGIRKALGLDEDGVQQAYQQLYHQPLDSIYTEAIGVRDRLRWRWARLAGRLENLSPFWSAFALTLTETVGAGILALPIALAAIGPPAGVILLLVLGFVNILTLAGVTEAITRYGPMRYGFAYFGQLVSDLLGRAGMITFSMSLLAINLLILGAYYVGIATTLADATGVSPLVWAALLFGLGIYFLMRQSLNATIASALMIGIINLVLIFILIALALPYARAEYLAYVHLPGLNGAPFDPSIIELIFG
;
A
#
# COMPACT_ATOMS: atom_id res chain seq x y z
N MET A 1 -37.78 -16.73 35.26
CA MET A 1 -36.42 -17.30 35.11
C MET A 1 -35.47 -16.18 34.68
N LYS A 2 -34.35 -16.03 35.39
CA LYS A 2 -33.44 -14.86 35.37
C LYS A 2 -32.77 -14.65 34.00
N SER A 3 -32.78 -13.41 33.52
CA SER A 3 -31.88 -12.92 32.45
C SER A 3 -30.43 -12.96 32.90
N PRO A 4 -29.47 -13.37 32.05
CA PRO A 4 -28.05 -13.22 32.32
C PRO A 4 -27.60 -11.77 32.08
N ASN A 5 -26.85 -11.25 33.05
CA ASN A 5 -26.15 -9.97 33.03
C ASN A 5 -25.34 -9.76 31.74
N ALA A 6 -25.64 -8.68 31.03
CA ALA A 6 -24.69 -8.06 30.11
C ALA A 6 -23.57 -7.43 30.94
N GLY A 7 -22.38 -8.04 30.89
CA GLY A 7 -21.15 -7.45 31.39
C GLY A 7 -20.86 -6.19 30.59
N SER A 8 -21.25 -5.03 31.14
CA SER A 8 -20.78 -3.72 30.70
C SER A 8 -19.27 -3.67 30.91
N SER A 9 -18.49 -3.91 29.86
CA SER A 9 -17.08 -3.55 29.80
C SER A 9 -16.95 -2.06 30.06
N ALA A 10 -16.53 -1.72 31.27
CA ALA A 10 -16.16 -0.36 31.63
C ALA A 10 -15.10 0.14 30.63
N PRO A 11 -15.29 1.31 29.99
CA PRO A 11 -14.25 1.87 29.14
C PRO A 11 -13.01 2.06 30.00
N THR A 12 -11.90 1.47 29.57
CA THR A 12 -10.58 1.70 30.17
C THR A 12 -10.36 3.21 30.16
N LYS A 13 -10.43 3.83 31.33
CA LYS A 13 -10.36 5.28 31.50
C LYS A 13 -8.98 5.72 31.01
N ALA A 14 -8.92 6.22 29.78
CA ALA A 14 -7.72 6.85 29.25
C ALA A 14 -7.32 7.96 30.23
N ILE A 15 -6.11 7.88 30.78
CA ILE A 15 -5.62 8.86 31.73
C ILE A 15 -5.68 10.23 31.04
N SER A 16 -6.42 11.17 31.65
CA SER A 16 -6.69 12.48 31.04
C SER A 16 -5.43 13.35 31.01
N ARG A 17 -5.26 14.14 29.93
CA ARG A 17 -4.21 15.16 29.75
C ARG A 17 -4.01 16.01 31.00
N ASP A 18 -5.11 16.43 31.61
CA ASP A 18 -5.12 17.33 32.76
C ASP A 18 -4.67 16.64 34.06
N GLU A 19 -4.83 15.32 34.13
CA GLU A 19 -4.46 14.50 35.30
C GLU A 19 -2.93 14.27 35.35
N ILE A 20 -2.28 14.08 34.20
CA ILE A 20 -0.82 13.90 34.10
C ILE A 20 -0.07 15.23 34.17
N LEU A 21 -0.55 16.26 33.45
CA LEU A 21 0.12 17.55 33.39
C LEU A 21 -0.17 18.42 34.63
N GLY A 22 -1.37 18.29 35.21
CA GLY A 22 -1.78 18.98 36.43
C GLY A 22 -0.98 18.53 37.66
N GLY A 23 -0.63 17.24 37.76
CA GLY A 23 0.23 16.72 38.83
C GLY A 23 1.70 17.16 38.76
N LEU A 24 2.11 17.82 37.67
CA LEU A 24 3.48 18.26 37.40
C LEU A 24 3.61 19.79 37.27
N ALA A 25 2.58 20.55 37.70
CA ALA A 25 2.57 22.00 37.66
C ALA A 25 3.86 22.60 38.29
N GLY A 26 4.53 23.50 37.56
CA GLY A 26 5.78 24.14 37.98
C GLY A 26 7.08 23.37 37.66
N ARG A 27 7.01 22.17 37.04
CA ARG A 27 8.18 21.39 36.61
C ARG A 27 8.18 21.16 35.09
N THR A 28 8.48 22.22 34.35
CA THR A 28 8.42 22.30 32.87
C THR A 28 9.17 21.18 32.15
N THR A 29 10.35 20.78 32.62
CA THR A 29 11.13 19.67 32.00
C THR A 29 10.43 18.32 32.15
N LYS A 30 9.86 18.03 33.34
CA LYS A 30 9.12 16.77 33.56
C LYS A 30 7.81 16.73 32.77
N GLN A 31 7.14 17.87 32.64
CA GLN A 31 5.96 18.02 31.79
C GLN A 31 6.31 17.80 30.31
N ALA A 32 7.43 18.34 29.84
CA ALA A 32 7.89 18.16 28.46
C ALA A 32 8.30 16.72 28.14
N SER A 33 8.97 16.01 29.07
CA SER A 33 9.29 14.59 28.91
C SER A 33 8.05 13.68 28.96
N ALA A 34 7.10 13.99 29.84
CA ALA A 34 5.81 13.29 29.88
C ALA A 34 4.99 13.53 28.60
N LEU A 35 5.00 14.76 28.08
CA LEU A 35 4.37 15.09 26.81
C LEU A 35 5.01 14.35 25.64
N LEU A 36 6.35 14.27 25.59
CA LEU A 36 7.06 13.50 24.57
C LEU A 36 6.65 12.02 24.61
N LEU A 37 6.59 11.42 25.81
CA LEU A 37 6.15 10.04 25.98
C LEU A 37 4.68 9.84 25.55
N LEU A 38 3.81 10.80 25.85
CA LEU A 38 2.41 10.77 25.42
C LEU A 38 2.27 10.86 23.89
N ILE A 39 3.02 11.76 23.26
CA ILE A 39 3.07 11.88 21.80
C ILE A 39 3.56 10.57 21.17
N GLU A 40 4.63 9.96 21.71
CA GLU A 40 5.17 8.69 21.23
C GLU A 40 4.17 7.55 21.40
N THR A 41 3.52 7.46 22.56
CA THR A 41 2.53 6.41 22.85
C THR A 41 1.30 6.56 21.95
N HIS A 42 0.80 7.78 21.76
CA HIS A 42 -0.34 8.04 20.89
C HIS A 42 -0.01 7.77 19.41
N THR A 43 1.18 8.17 18.97
CA THR A 43 1.67 7.87 17.61
C THR A 43 1.80 6.37 17.39
N ALA A 44 2.27 5.62 18.38
CA ALA A 44 2.35 4.18 18.32
C ALA A 44 0.97 3.50 18.29
N GLN A 45 -0.01 4.03 19.04
CA GLN A 45 -1.40 3.56 18.98
C GLN A 45 -2.01 3.79 17.59
N LEU A 46 -1.85 4.99 17.02
CA LEU A 46 -2.30 5.30 15.67
C LEU A 46 -1.62 4.43 14.60
N LEU A 47 -0.34 4.11 14.81
CA LEU A 47 0.39 3.17 13.95
C LEU A 47 -0.20 1.76 14.05
N ALA A 48 -0.51 1.28 15.26
CA ALA A 48 -1.14 -0.01 15.48
C ALA A 48 -2.55 -0.08 14.86
N ASP A 49 -3.37 0.96 15.04
CA ASP A 49 -4.70 1.06 14.46
C ASP A 49 -4.65 1.10 12.93
N SER A 50 -3.68 1.82 12.34
CA SER A 50 -3.49 1.85 10.89
C SER A 50 -3.08 0.49 10.32
N ARG A 51 -2.29 -0.30 11.07
CA ARG A 51 -1.90 -1.66 10.70
C ARG A 51 -3.09 -2.61 10.81
N GLN A 52 -3.94 -2.43 11.81
CA GLN A 52 -5.16 -3.19 11.98
C GLN A 52 -6.19 -2.86 10.90
N ALA A 53 -6.25 -1.60 10.44
CA ALA A 53 -7.05 -1.20 9.28
C ALA A 53 -6.52 -1.76 7.95
N ALA A 54 -5.21 -2.04 7.86
CA ALA A 54 -4.57 -2.75 6.74
C ALA A 54 -4.63 -4.29 6.86
N ALA A 55 -5.10 -4.83 7.99
CA ALA A 55 -5.26 -6.26 8.23
C ALA A 55 -6.25 -7.01 7.29
N PRO A 56 -7.18 -6.37 6.55
CA PRO A 56 -8.00 -7.08 5.55
C PRO A 56 -7.18 -7.78 4.46
N TYR A 57 -5.90 -7.42 4.28
CA TYR A 57 -5.01 -8.00 3.27
C TYR A 57 -4.05 -9.08 3.83
N ALA A 58 -4.12 -9.40 5.13
CA ALA A 58 -3.24 -10.38 5.77
C ALA A 58 -3.86 -11.79 5.80
N SER A 59 -3.06 -12.80 5.40
CA SER A 59 -3.47 -14.20 5.42
C SER A 59 -3.85 -14.67 6.84
N ALA A 60 -4.81 -15.60 6.96
CA ALA A 60 -5.31 -16.12 8.24
C ALA A 60 -4.23 -16.59 9.26
N PRO A 61 -3.12 -17.25 8.86
CA PRO A 61 -2.05 -17.58 9.81
C PRO A 61 -1.32 -16.33 10.33
N THR A 62 -1.14 -15.30 9.50
CA THR A 62 -0.55 -14.02 9.91
C THR A 62 -1.43 -13.29 10.92
N ARG A 63 -2.77 -13.32 10.76
CA ARG A 63 -3.72 -12.75 11.72
C ARG A 63 -3.70 -13.45 13.08
N ARG A 64 -3.64 -14.79 13.11
CA ARG A 64 -3.56 -15.54 14.38
C ARG A 64 -2.23 -15.31 15.09
N ALA A 65 -1.12 -15.28 14.35
CA ALA A 65 0.20 -14.97 14.91
C ALA A 65 0.26 -13.54 15.46
N GLN A 66 -0.32 -12.56 14.76
CA GLN A 66 -0.41 -11.17 15.23
C GLN A 66 -1.34 -11.01 16.43
N ALA A 67 -2.49 -11.70 16.47
CA ALA A 67 -3.38 -11.69 17.63
C ALA A 67 -2.71 -12.33 18.86
N GLN A 68 -1.94 -13.41 18.67
CA GLN A 68 -1.15 -14.02 19.75
C GLN A 68 0.00 -13.11 20.21
N ALA A 69 0.72 -12.49 19.27
CA ALA A 69 1.76 -11.51 19.59
C ALA A 69 1.19 -10.31 20.36
N TYR A 70 0.03 -9.80 19.92
CA TYR A 70 -0.70 -8.72 20.59
C TYR A 70 -1.11 -9.09 22.02
N LEU A 71 -1.68 -10.30 22.22
CA LEU A 71 -2.02 -10.82 23.54
C LEU A 71 -0.78 -11.04 24.42
N GLN A 72 0.35 -11.42 23.83
CA GLN A 72 1.63 -11.54 24.55
C GLN A 72 2.20 -10.17 24.97
N THR A 73 2.08 -9.14 24.13
CA THR A 73 2.44 -7.75 24.49
C THR A 73 1.49 -7.14 25.52
N LEU A 74 0.20 -7.49 25.51
CA LEU A 74 -0.73 -7.09 26.57
C LEU A 74 -0.40 -7.77 27.91
N ALA A 75 0.11 -9.00 27.86
CA ALA A 75 0.55 -9.73 29.05
C ALA A 75 1.88 -9.21 29.64
N HIS A 76 2.68 -8.49 28.85
CA HIS A 76 3.94 -7.88 29.27
C HIS A 76 3.83 -6.36 29.16
N GLU A 77 3.26 -5.71 30.19
CA GLU A 77 3.28 -4.25 30.30
C GLU A 77 4.73 -3.75 30.07
N ARG A 78 4.92 -3.00 28.97
CA ARG A 78 6.15 -2.32 28.50
C ARG A 78 6.99 -3.09 27.47
N ALA A 79 6.72 -2.82 26.21
CA ALA A 79 7.66 -2.17 25.28
C ALA A 79 6.92 -1.89 23.96
N LEU A 80 7.02 -0.67 23.44
CA LEU A 80 6.61 -0.39 22.06
C LEU A 80 7.41 -1.32 21.15
N THR A 81 6.73 -2.23 20.44
CA THR A 81 7.35 -3.32 19.69
C THR A 81 8.26 -2.82 18.55
N GLU A 82 8.07 -1.57 18.13
CA GLU A 82 8.98 -0.87 17.22
C GLU A 82 9.24 0.57 17.71
N PRO A 83 10.48 1.06 17.62
CA PRO A 83 10.79 2.43 17.94
C PRO A 83 10.08 3.38 16.97
N VAL A 84 9.26 4.30 17.50
CA VAL A 84 8.58 5.34 16.73
C VAL A 84 9.62 6.19 16.02
N THR A 85 9.51 6.34 14.70
CA THR A 85 10.45 7.17 13.94
C THR A 85 9.95 8.61 13.83
N ILE A 86 10.86 9.54 13.54
CA ILE A 86 10.49 10.94 13.24
C ILE A 86 9.49 11.07 12.08
N ARG A 87 9.47 10.08 11.16
CA ARG A 87 8.51 10.01 10.06
C ARG A 87 7.10 9.76 10.55
N ASP A 88 6.95 8.88 11.53
CA ASP A 88 5.66 8.52 12.10
C ASP A 88 5.11 9.69 12.92
N LEU A 89 5.98 10.35 13.69
CA LEU A 89 5.65 11.59 14.41
C LEU A 89 5.15 12.69 13.47
N GLU A 90 5.82 12.90 12.34
CA GLU A 90 5.41 13.90 11.34
C GLU A 90 4.12 13.50 10.61
N ARG A 91 3.95 12.21 10.25
CA ARG A 91 2.74 11.70 9.58
C ARG A 91 1.50 11.96 10.41
N TYR A 92 1.58 11.74 11.72
CA TYR A 92 0.48 11.88 12.66
C TYR A 92 0.47 13.21 13.42
N ALA A 93 1.29 14.19 12.98
CA ALA A 93 1.45 15.50 13.63
C ALA A 93 0.14 16.23 13.91
N ARG A 94 -0.82 16.18 12.97
CA ARG A 94 -2.12 16.85 13.15
C ARG A 94 -2.99 16.21 14.23
N GLN A 95 -2.81 14.91 14.48
CA GLN A 95 -3.66 14.14 15.38
C GLN A 95 -3.17 14.28 16.83
N TRP A 96 -1.85 14.22 17.07
CA TRP A 96 -1.31 14.50 18.40
C TRP A 96 -1.16 15.99 18.72
N ALA A 97 -1.32 16.91 17.77
CA ALA A 97 -1.27 18.37 18.03
C ALA A 97 -2.23 18.81 19.15
N GLN A 98 -3.36 18.13 19.32
CA GLN A 98 -4.35 18.42 20.38
C GLN A 98 -3.83 18.11 21.80
N LEU A 99 -2.79 17.29 21.91
CA LEU A 99 -2.14 16.94 23.17
C LEU A 99 -1.14 18.00 23.63
N VAL A 100 -0.73 18.91 22.73
CA VAL A 100 0.27 19.94 23.02
C VAL A 100 -0.35 21.03 23.91
N PRO A 101 0.24 21.35 25.08
CA PRO A 101 -0.24 22.43 25.95
C PRO A 101 -0.08 23.81 25.31
N ASP A 102 -0.86 24.80 25.76
CA ASP A 102 -0.78 26.19 25.25
C ASP A 102 0.41 26.99 25.80
N SER A 103 1.13 26.45 26.78
CA SER A 103 2.31 27.11 27.34
C SER A 103 3.50 27.11 26.37
N ALA A 104 3.90 28.32 25.94
CA ALA A 104 5.03 28.52 25.04
C ALA A 104 6.35 27.94 25.58
N THR A 105 6.57 27.99 26.89
CA THR A 105 7.74 27.42 27.57
C THR A 105 7.78 25.89 27.50
N THR A 106 6.64 25.21 27.70
CA THR A 106 6.58 23.74 27.60
C THR A 106 6.76 23.30 26.14
N ARG A 107 6.18 24.02 25.18
CA ARG A 107 6.38 23.78 23.73
C ARG A 107 7.86 23.90 23.34
N ALA A 108 8.55 24.94 23.83
CA ALA A 108 9.97 25.17 23.58
C ALA A 108 10.87 24.04 24.15
N VAL A 109 10.60 23.59 25.39
CA VAL A 109 11.36 22.49 26.01
C VAL A 109 11.08 21.16 25.30
N THR A 110 9.84 20.88 24.89
CA THR A 110 9.51 19.68 24.10
C THR A 110 10.18 19.71 22.72
N ALA A 111 10.29 20.86 22.08
CA ALA A 111 11.00 21.03 20.82
C ALA A 111 12.51 20.73 20.96
N HIS A 112 13.13 21.19 22.05
CA HIS A 112 14.52 20.88 22.38
C HIS A 112 14.75 19.36 22.50
N LEU A 113 13.92 18.68 23.31
CA LEU A 113 14.02 17.24 23.53
C LEU A 113 13.78 16.42 22.26
N LEU A 114 12.87 16.87 21.38
CA LEU A 114 12.65 16.25 20.07
C LEU A 114 13.86 16.41 19.14
N GLY A 115 14.51 17.57 19.19
CA GLY A 115 15.74 17.84 18.44
C GLY A 115 16.89 16.94 18.85
N GLU A 116 17.12 16.82 20.16
CA GLU A 116 18.16 15.93 20.69
C GLU A 116 17.89 14.46 20.36
N LYS A 117 16.65 14.00 20.56
CA LYS A 117 16.31 12.57 20.41
C LYS A 117 16.21 12.11 18.95
N TYR A 118 15.72 12.95 18.04
CA TYR A 118 15.37 12.54 16.67
C TYR A 118 16.05 13.30 15.54
N HIS A 119 16.83 14.34 15.84
CA HIS A 119 17.56 15.19 14.88
C HIS A 119 16.64 15.76 13.79
N LEU A 120 16.00 16.89 14.09
CA LEU A 120 14.92 17.48 13.29
C LEU A 120 15.45 18.15 12.00
N PRO A 121 15.06 17.70 10.78
CA PRO A 121 15.40 18.43 9.56
C PRO A 121 14.34 19.50 9.23
N ARG A 122 14.72 20.79 9.21
CA ARG A 122 13.81 21.95 9.04
C ARG A 122 12.81 21.86 7.89
N ARG A 123 13.23 21.29 6.75
CA ARG A 123 12.41 21.15 5.53
C ARG A 123 11.48 19.93 5.55
N MET A 124 11.65 19.01 6.49
CA MET A 124 10.96 17.72 6.54
C MET A 124 10.00 17.57 7.72
N THR A 125 9.92 18.56 8.61
CA THR A 125 9.03 18.54 9.78
C THR A 125 8.01 19.69 9.82
N PRO A 126 7.32 20.03 8.71
CA PRO A 126 6.35 21.14 8.71
C PRO A 126 5.14 20.89 9.63
N GLY A 127 4.72 19.64 9.80
CA GLY A 127 3.64 19.22 10.68
C GLY A 127 4.02 19.37 12.15
N ILE A 128 5.19 18.87 12.55
CA ILE A 128 5.73 19.04 13.92
C ILE A 128 5.91 20.54 14.23
N ARG A 129 6.45 21.33 13.30
CA ARG A 129 6.59 22.79 13.45
C ARG A 129 5.27 23.48 13.72
N LYS A 130 4.25 23.13 12.94
CA LYS A 130 2.90 23.68 13.08
C LYS A 130 2.22 23.21 14.36
N ALA A 131 2.42 21.95 14.77
CA ALA A 131 1.82 21.39 15.98
C ALA A 131 2.40 21.97 17.27
N LEU A 132 3.71 22.27 17.28
CA LEU A 132 4.39 22.86 18.44
C LEU A 132 4.44 24.40 18.41
N GLY A 133 3.89 25.04 17.37
CA GLY A 133 3.94 26.50 17.22
C GLY A 133 5.37 27.05 17.11
N LEU A 134 6.30 26.30 16.50
CA LEU A 134 7.72 26.70 16.41
C LEU A 134 7.95 27.98 15.58
N ASP A 135 6.96 28.34 14.76
CA ASP A 135 6.95 29.56 13.96
C ASP A 135 6.29 30.76 14.70
N GLU A 136 5.81 30.56 15.93
CA GLU A 136 5.22 31.62 16.76
C GLU A 136 6.30 32.35 17.56
N ASP A 137 6.25 33.68 17.56
CA ASP A 137 7.23 34.54 18.25
C ASP A 137 7.34 34.20 19.75
N GLY A 138 6.22 33.84 20.39
CA GLY A 138 6.20 33.48 21.81
C GLY A 138 7.00 32.22 22.16
N VAL A 139 7.02 31.22 21.27
CA VAL A 139 7.79 29.97 21.47
C VAL A 139 9.27 30.21 21.17
N GLN A 140 9.58 31.04 20.17
CA GLN A 140 10.96 31.42 19.83
C GLN A 140 11.61 32.22 20.97
N GLN A 141 10.90 33.20 21.53
CA GLN A 141 11.37 34.00 22.66
C GLN A 141 11.57 33.13 23.90
N ALA A 142 10.63 32.23 24.21
CA ALA A 142 10.77 31.30 25.33
C ALA A 142 11.98 30.38 25.16
N TYR A 143 12.22 29.86 23.96
CA TYR A 143 13.38 29.02 23.68
C TYR A 143 14.70 29.77 23.85
N GLN A 144 14.79 30.99 23.32
CA GLN A 144 15.99 31.82 23.43
C GLN A 144 16.28 32.23 24.89
N GLN A 145 15.24 32.46 25.69
CA GLN A 145 15.37 32.74 27.11
C GLN A 145 15.85 31.53 27.91
N LEU A 146 15.41 30.31 27.56
CA LEU A 146 15.76 29.08 28.28
C LEU A 146 17.13 28.50 27.88
N TYR A 147 17.48 28.55 26.60
CA TYR A 147 18.65 27.84 26.06
C TYR A 147 19.75 28.76 25.51
N HIS A 148 19.53 30.09 25.54
CA HIS A 148 20.47 31.10 25.01
C HIS A 148 20.94 30.87 23.57
N GLN A 149 20.15 30.14 22.78
CA GLN A 149 20.40 29.84 21.38
C GLN A 149 19.15 30.16 20.56
N PRO A 150 19.31 30.55 19.28
CA PRO A 150 18.17 30.70 18.38
C PRO A 150 17.53 29.32 18.14
N LEU A 151 16.19 29.27 18.05
CA LEU A 151 15.43 28.02 17.79
C LEU A 151 15.91 27.28 16.53
N ASP A 152 16.50 28.01 15.58
CA ASP A 152 17.07 27.44 14.36
C ASP A 152 18.27 26.49 14.62
N SER A 153 18.91 26.52 15.79
CA SER A 153 20.02 25.60 16.15
C SER A 153 19.56 24.15 16.35
N ILE A 154 18.27 23.92 16.54
CA ILE A 154 17.68 22.58 16.65
C ILE A 154 17.69 21.84 15.31
N TYR A 155 17.75 22.58 14.20
CA TYR A 155 17.63 21.99 12.88
C TYR A 155 18.99 21.59 12.29
N THR A 156 19.12 20.34 11.85
CA THR A 156 20.33 19.89 11.12
C THR A 156 20.28 20.36 9.66
N GLU A 157 21.36 20.98 9.18
CA GLU A 157 21.53 21.35 7.77
C GLU A 157 21.91 20.14 6.90
N ALA A 158 21.23 20.06 5.75
CA ALA A 158 21.55 19.24 4.58
C ALA A 158 21.35 17.72 4.65
N ILE A 159 20.20 17.29 4.13
CA ILE A 159 19.96 15.91 3.70
C ILE A 159 20.43 15.75 2.24
N GLY A 160 21.22 14.70 1.98
CA GLY A 160 21.75 14.36 0.65
C GLY A 160 20.68 14.20 -0.43
N VAL A 161 21.06 14.42 -1.69
CA VAL A 161 20.16 14.39 -2.87
C VAL A 161 19.41 13.05 -2.98
N ARG A 162 20.05 11.93 -2.59
CA ARG A 162 19.42 10.60 -2.57
C ARG A 162 18.27 10.48 -1.58
N ASP A 163 18.41 11.06 -0.40
CA ASP A 163 17.31 11.12 0.55
C ASP A 163 16.22 12.08 0.06
N ARG A 164 16.57 13.21 -0.55
CA ARG A 164 15.58 14.10 -1.18
C ARG A 164 14.70 13.37 -2.21
N LEU A 165 15.30 12.54 -3.06
CA LEU A 165 14.55 11.66 -3.95
C LEU A 165 13.73 10.66 -3.14
N ARG A 166 14.34 9.90 -2.23
CA ARG A 166 13.65 8.90 -1.40
C ARG A 166 12.44 9.47 -0.64
N TRP A 167 12.52 10.72 -0.22
CA TRP A 167 11.43 11.44 0.46
C TRP A 167 10.38 11.99 -0.50
N ARG A 168 10.74 12.47 -1.70
CA ARG A 168 9.74 12.78 -2.75
C ARG A 168 8.99 11.51 -3.17
N TRP A 169 9.72 10.41 -3.30
CA TRP A 169 9.18 9.07 -3.55
C TRP A 169 8.24 8.63 -2.42
N ALA A 170 8.65 8.76 -1.16
CA ALA A 170 7.80 8.43 -0.01
C ALA A 170 6.57 9.34 0.12
N ARG A 171 6.66 10.61 -0.29
CA ARG A 171 5.53 11.57 -0.23
C ARG A 171 4.51 11.30 -1.34
N LEU A 172 4.95 10.84 -2.51
CA LEU A 172 4.06 10.32 -3.55
C LEU A 172 3.41 9.00 -3.11
N ALA A 173 4.19 8.08 -2.54
CA ALA A 173 3.67 6.83 -1.99
C ALA A 173 2.64 7.08 -0.87
N GLY A 174 2.92 8.01 0.06
CA GLY A 174 1.98 8.39 1.11
C GLY A 174 0.73 9.10 0.58
N ARG A 175 0.80 9.83 -0.55
CA ARG A 175 -0.40 10.35 -1.22
C ARG A 175 -1.23 9.24 -1.86
N LEU A 176 -0.59 8.22 -2.41
CA LEU A 176 -1.24 7.02 -2.93
C LEU A 176 -1.88 6.18 -1.81
N GLU A 177 -1.21 6.04 -0.66
CA GLU A 177 -1.78 5.38 0.53
C GLU A 177 -2.99 6.13 1.10
N ASN A 178 -3.03 7.46 0.92
CA ASN A 178 -4.14 8.31 1.36
C ASN A 178 -5.23 8.49 0.28
N LEU A 179 -5.17 7.74 -0.83
CA LEU A 179 -6.26 7.73 -1.81
C LEU A 179 -7.52 7.15 -1.17
N SER A 180 -8.70 7.60 -1.65
CA SER A 180 -9.95 7.01 -1.19
C SER A 180 -9.98 5.50 -1.54
N PRO A 181 -10.71 4.67 -0.77
CA PRO A 181 -10.78 3.23 -1.03
C PRO A 181 -11.15 2.88 -2.48
N PHE A 182 -11.98 3.72 -3.11
CA PHE A 182 -12.32 3.61 -4.53
C PHE A 182 -11.10 3.71 -5.44
N TRP A 183 -10.29 4.76 -5.30
CA TRP A 183 -9.13 4.99 -6.17
C TRP A 183 -8.03 3.95 -5.96
N SER A 184 -7.86 3.49 -4.73
CA SER A 184 -6.92 2.41 -4.42
C SER A 184 -7.34 1.08 -5.07
N ALA A 185 -8.62 0.71 -4.94
CA ALA A 185 -9.15 -0.47 -5.60
C ALA A 185 -9.07 -0.35 -7.13
N PHE A 186 -9.50 0.78 -7.69
CA PHE A 186 -9.41 1.04 -9.13
C PHE A 186 -7.98 0.92 -9.66
N ALA A 187 -7.01 1.58 -9.00
CA ALA A 187 -5.62 1.57 -9.45
C ALA A 187 -4.97 0.19 -9.33
N LEU A 188 -5.29 -0.58 -8.28
CA LEU A 188 -4.83 -1.97 -8.14
C LEU A 188 -5.44 -2.86 -9.21
N THR A 189 -6.75 -2.81 -9.42
CA THR A 189 -7.42 -3.58 -10.47
C THR A 189 -6.91 -3.22 -11.86
N LEU A 190 -6.69 -1.93 -12.14
CA LEU A 190 -6.12 -1.47 -13.40
C LEU A 190 -4.70 -2.02 -13.58
N THR A 191 -3.85 -1.92 -12.55
CA THR A 191 -2.45 -2.37 -12.63
C THR A 191 -2.34 -3.88 -12.83
N GLU A 192 -3.20 -4.66 -12.16
CA GLU A 192 -3.23 -6.11 -12.30
C GLU A 192 -3.72 -6.57 -13.68
N THR A 193 -4.69 -5.85 -14.27
CA THR A 193 -5.33 -6.26 -15.53
C THR A 193 -4.61 -5.76 -16.78
N VAL A 194 -4.05 -4.55 -16.73
CA VAL A 194 -3.41 -3.88 -17.88
C VAL A 194 -2.02 -4.45 -18.19
N GLY A 195 -1.38 -5.12 -17.24
CA GLY A 195 0.00 -5.61 -17.36
C GLY A 195 0.25 -6.62 -18.50
N ALA A 196 -0.12 -7.89 -18.29
CA ALA A 196 0.20 -8.97 -19.23
C ALA A 196 -0.60 -8.88 -20.54
N GLY A 197 -1.87 -8.48 -20.45
CA GLY A 197 -2.80 -8.56 -21.56
C GLY A 197 -2.38 -7.69 -22.75
N ILE A 198 -1.76 -6.54 -22.51
CA ILE A 198 -1.40 -5.57 -23.55
C ILE A 198 -0.25 -6.03 -24.44
N LEU A 199 0.60 -6.94 -23.96
CA LEU A 199 1.69 -7.49 -24.79
C LEU A 199 1.18 -8.60 -25.73
N ALA A 200 0.24 -9.42 -25.27
CA ALA A 200 -0.31 -10.53 -26.06
C ALA A 200 -1.45 -10.11 -27.00
N LEU A 201 -2.26 -9.12 -26.60
CA LEU A 201 -3.43 -8.67 -27.38
C LEU A 201 -3.07 -8.27 -28.81
N PRO A 202 -2.06 -7.43 -29.07
CA PRO A 202 -1.76 -6.96 -30.41
C PRO A 202 -1.35 -8.09 -31.34
N ILE A 203 -0.65 -9.10 -30.82
CA ILE A 203 -0.24 -10.30 -31.56
C ILE A 203 -1.48 -11.11 -31.97
N ALA A 204 -2.38 -11.37 -31.03
CA ALA A 204 -3.62 -12.10 -31.31
C ALA A 204 -4.57 -11.32 -32.23
N LEU A 205 -4.65 -10.00 -32.06
CA LEU A 205 -5.46 -9.10 -32.90
C LEU A 205 -4.92 -9.01 -34.33
N ALA A 206 -3.60 -9.05 -34.52
CA ALA A 206 -3.00 -9.06 -35.84
C ALA A 206 -3.41 -10.31 -36.65
N ALA A 207 -3.63 -11.44 -35.99
CA ALA A 207 -4.05 -12.68 -36.65
C ALA A 207 -5.50 -12.65 -37.16
N ILE A 208 -6.40 -11.93 -36.48
CA ILE A 208 -7.85 -11.91 -36.79
C ILE A 208 -8.25 -10.63 -37.56
N GLY A 209 -7.50 -9.55 -37.37
CA GLY A 209 -7.72 -8.22 -37.93
C GLY A 209 -8.41 -7.26 -36.95
N PRO A 210 -8.19 -5.93 -37.06
CA PRO A 210 -8.63 -4.96 -36.05
C PRO A 210 -10.13 -4.92 -35.74
N PRO A 211 -11.07 -4.92 -36.70
CA PRO A 211 -12.48 -4.73 -36.36
C PRO A 211 -13.09 -5.98 -35.71
N ALA A 212 -12.73 -7.19 -36.17
CA ALA A 212 -13.12 -8.44 -35.53
C ALA A 212 -12.52 -8.54 -34.10
N GLY A 213 -11.28 -8.10 -33.97
CA GLY A 213 -10.61 -7.94 -32.70
C GLY A 213 -11.33 -7.00 -31.71
N VAL A 214 -11.72 -5.81 -32.16
CA VAL A 214 -12.50 -4.85 -31.35
C VAL A 214 -13.83 -5.45 -30.90
N ILE A 215 -14.55 -6.13 -31.78
CA ILE A 215 -15.82 -6.80 -31.42
C ILE A 215 -15.57 -7.86 -30.34
N LEU A 216 -14.54 -8.70 -30.49
CA LEU A 216 -14.19 -9.71 -29.51
C LEU A 216 -13.85 -9.09 -28.15
N LEU A 217 -13.09 -8.00 -28.13
CA LEU A 217 -12.76 -7.27 -26.91
C LEU A 217 -13.99 -6.68 -26.22
N LEU A 218 -14.94 -6.13 -26.98
CA LEU A 218 -16.19 -5.62 -26.44
C LEU A 218 -17.03 -6.74 -25.82
N VAL A 219 -17.16 -7.88 -26.50
CA VAL A 219 -17.92 -9.04 -26.01
C VAL A 219 -17.26 -9.63 -24.76
N LEU A 220 -15.97 -9.93 -24.81
CA LEU A 220 -15.25 -10.50 -23.67
C LEU A 220 -15.19 -9.52 -22.49
N GLY A 221 -15.00 -8.24 -22.77
CA GLY A 221 -15.06 -7.18 -21.75
C GLY A 221 -16.42 -7.11 -21.07
N PHE A 222 -17.51 -7.21 -21.84
CA PHE A 222 -18.87 -7.25 -21.30
C PHE A 222 -19.11 -8.48 -20.42
N VAL A 223 -18.69 -9.67 -20.88
CA VAL A 223 -18.77 -10.91 -20.08
C VAL A 223 -17.97 -10.80 -18.78
N ASN A 224 -16.77 -10.21 -18.83
CA ASN A 224 -15.94 -9.98 -17.65
C ASN A 224 -16.63 -9.04 -16.65
N ILE A 225 -17.25 -7.95 -17.12
CA ILE A 225 -18.00 -7.02 -16.27
C ILE A 225 -19.19 -7.74 -15.60
N LEU A 226 -19.95 -8.55 -16.34
CA LEU A 226 -21.07 -9.31 -15.79
C LEU A 226 -20.61 -10.31 -14.72
N THR A 227 -19.48 -10.98 -14.96
CA THR A 227 -18.92 -11.94 -14.01
C THR A 227 -18.46 -11.23 -12.73
N LEU A 228 -17.77 -10.09 -12.87
CA LEU A 228 -17.34 -9.28 -11.74
C LEU A 228 -18.54 -8.74 -10.93
N ALA A 229 -19.61 -8.32 -11.62
CA ALA A 229 -20.84 -7.88 -10.97
C ALA A 229 -21.48 -9.02 -10.16
N GLY A 230 -21.58 -10.22 -10.73
CA GLY A 230 -22.10 -11.39 -10.02
C GLY A 230 -21.27 -11.79 -8.81
N VAL A 231 -19.93 -11.77 -8.91
CA VAL A 231 -19.02 -12.02 -7.78
C VAL A 231 -19.19 -10.95 -6.70
N THR A 232 -19.28 -9.68 -7.08
CA THR A 232 -19.48 -8.57 -6.14
C THR A 232 -20.83 -8.67 -5.43
N GLU A 233 -21.89 -9.05 -6.14
CA GLU A 233 -23.20 -9.31 -5.57
C GLU A 233 -23.16 -10.46 -4.55
N ALA A 234 -22.49 -11.57 -4.88
CA ALA A 234 -22.32 -12.70 -3.96
C ALA A 234 -21.56 -12.29 -2.67
N ILE A 235 -20.50 -11.49 -2.81
CA ILE A 235 -19.71 -10.98 -1.67
C ILE A 235 -20.57 -10.05 -0.80
N THR A 236 -21.33 -9.13 -1.40
CA THR A 236 -22.12 -8.13 -0.66
C THR A 236 -23.35 -8.73 0.03
N ARG A 237 -23.93 -9.78 -0.54
CA ARG A 237 -25.04 -10.55 0.06
C ARG A 237 -24.57 -11.50 1.18
N TYR A 238 -23.29 -11.87 1.20
CA TYR A 238 -22.75 -12.80 2.21
C TYR A 238 -22.29 -12.05 3.48
N GLY A 239 -23.11 -12.16 4.53
CA GLY A 239 -22.90 -11.48 5.82
C GLY A 239 -21.49 -11.60 6.41
N PRO A 240 -20.87 -12.80 6.48
CA PRO A 240 -19.53 -12.96 7.05
C PRO A 240 -18.41 -12.23 6.28
N MET A 241 -18.54 -12.05 4.95
CA MET A 241 -17.62 -11.21 4.16
C MET A 241 -17.78 -9.73 4.52
N ARG A 242 -19.03 -9.25 4.64
CA ARG A 242 -19.34 -7.85 4.95
C ARG A 242 -18.74 -7.39 6.29
N TYR A 243 -18.64 -8.30 7.25
CA TYR A 243 -18.07 -8.02 8.57
C TYR A 243 -16.58 -8.44 8.71
N GLY A 244 -15.93 -8.87 7.63
CA GLY A 244 -14.49 -9.18 7.61
C GLY A 244 -14.08 -10.48 8.32
N PHE A 245 -15.03 -11.37 8.61
CA PHE A 245 -14.77 -12.62 9.33
C PHE A 245 -14.50 -13.83 8.43
N ALA A 246 -14.80 -13.72 7.12
CA ALA A 246 -14.63 -14.79 6.14
C ALA A 246 -13.73 -14.39 4.97
N TYR A 247 -13.17 -15.38 4.27
CA TYR A 247 -12.33 -15.20 3.08
C TYR A 247 -13.02 -15.83 1.85
N PHE A 248 -12.53 -15.53 0.65
CA PHE A 248 -13.20 -15.93 -0.60
C PHE A 248 -13.40 -17.44 -0.75
N GLY A 249 -12.44 -18.27 -0.33
CA GLY A 249 -12.60 -19.73 -0.34
C GLY A 249 -13.70 -20.24 0.60
N GLN A 250 -13.97 -19.54 1.70
CA GLN A 250 -15.09 -19.87 2.59
C GLN A 250 -16.44 -19.51 1.95
N LEU A 251 -16.52 -18.36 1.27
CA LEU A 251 -17.70 -18.01 0.47
C LEU A 251 -18.01 -19.08 -0.58
N VAL A 252 -16.99 -19.55 -1.30
CA VAL A 252 -17.13 -20.63 -2.30
C VAL A 252 -17.55 -21.94 -1.63
N SER A 253 -16.98 -22.28 -0.48
CA SER A 253 -17.36 -23.49 0.28
C SER A 253 -18.81 -23.44 0.75
N ASP A 254 -19.30 -22.28 1.17
CA ASP A 254 -20.66 -22.13 1.69
C ASP A 254 -21.70 -22.11 0.56
N LEU A 255 -21.34 -21.62 -0.63
CA LEU A 255 -22.22 -21.56 -1.80
C LEU A 255 -22.21 -22.85 -2.64
N LEU A 256 -21.04 -23.47 -2.85
CA LEU A 256 -20.84 -24.61 -3.75
C LEU A 256 -20.39 -25.90 -3.03
N GLY A 257 -20.22 -25.85 -1.72
CA GLY A 257 -19.72 -26.98 -0.93
C GLY A 257 -18.21 -27.21 -1.07
N ARG A 258 -17.73 -28.27 -0.40
CA ARG A 258 -16.31 -28.61 -0.33
C ARG A 258 -15.69 -28.91 -1.69
N ALA A 259 -16.43 -29.56 -2.59
CA ALA A 259 -15.95 -29.84 -3.95
C ALA A 259 -15.70 -28.56 -4.74
N GLY A 260 -16.62 -27.59 -4.69
CA GLY A 260 -16.45 -26.28 -5.32
C GLY A 260 -15.24 -25.52 -4.79
N MET A 261 -15.02 -25.55 -3.47
CA MET A 261 -13.84 -24.92 -2.85
C MET A 261 -12.52 -25.55 -3.29
N ILE A 262 -12.45 -26.87 -3.41
CA ILE A 262 -11.26 -27.57 -3.90
C ILE A 262 -10.99 -27.21 -5.36
N THR A 263 -12.01 -27.29 -6.23
CA THR A 263 -11.88 -26.96 -7.66
C THR A 263 -11.43 -25.51 -7.84
N PHE A 264 -12.04 -24.58 -7.10
CA PHE A 264 -11.64 -23.17 -7.13
C PHE A 264 -10.18 -22.99 -6.69
N SER A 265 -9.77 -23.61 -5.59
CA SER A 265 -8.41 -23.48 -5.06
C SER A 265 -7.37 -24.06 -6.04
N MET A 266 -7.65 -25.21 -6.64
CA MET A 266 -6.77 -25.83 -7.64
C MET A 266 -6.69 -24.99 -8.92
N SER A 267 -7.81 -24.45 -9.38
CA SER A 267 -7.84 -23.56 -10.55
C SER A 267 -7.06 -22.27 -10.27
N LEU A 268 -7.21 -21.69 -9.08
CA LEU A 268 -6.49 -20.51 -8.67
C LEU A 268 -4.99 -20.78 -8.51
N LEU A 269 -4.60 -21.95 -8.01
CA LEU A 269 -3.20 -22.35 -7.97
C LEU A 269 -2.61 -22.48 -9.38
N ALA A 270 -3.31 -23.18 -10.27
CA ALA A 270 -2.88 -23.37 -11.65
C ALA A 270 -2.71 -22.04 -12.39
N ILE A 271 -3.69 -21.13 -12.32
CA ILE A 271 -3.60 -19.83 -13.00
C ILE A 271 -2.47 -18.97 -12.42
N ASN A 272 -2.23 -19.00 -11.10
CA ASN A 272 -1.12 -18.27 -10.49
C ASN A 272 0.24 -18.82 -10.93
N LEU A 273 0.39 -20.15 -11.01
CA LEU A 273 1.63 -20.76 -11.50
C LEU A 273 1.90 -20.41 -12.96
N LEU A 274 0.87 -20.43 -13.81
CA LEU A 274 0.98 -20.06 -15.22
C LEU A 274 1.33 -18.59 -15.39
N ILE A 275 0.62 -17.69 -14.71
CA ILE A 275 0.88 -16.24 -14.77
C ILE A 275 2.28 -15.92 -14.25
N LEU A 276 2.68 -16.52 -13.12
CA LEU A 276 4.01 -16.32 -12.56
C LEU A 276 5.09 -16.80 -13.52
N GLY A 277 4.91 -17.98 -14.13
CA GLY A 277 5.80 -18.50 -15.16
C GLY A 277 5.93 -17.56 -16.36
N ALA A 278 4.80 -17.08 -16.89
CA ALA A 278 4.78 -16.15 -18.01
C ALA A 278 5.51 -14.83 -17.68
N TYR A 279 5.33 -14.29 -16.48
CA TYR A 279 6.06 -13.09 -16.05
C TYR A 279 7.56 -13.31 -15.90
N TYR A 280 7.98 -14.47 -15.39
CA TYR A 280 9.40 -14.78 -15.25
C TYR A 280 10.05 -14.91 -16.63
N VAL A 281 9.42 -15.64 -17.54
CA VAL A 281 9.91 -15.80 -18.91
C VAL A 281 9.97 -14.44 -19.60
N GLY A 282 8.86 -13.69 -19.62
CA GLY A 282 8.77 -12.41 -20.32
C GLY A 282 9.78 -11.37 -19.84
N ILE A 283 9.97 -11.22 -18.53
CA ILE A 283 10.96 -10.27 -18.00
C ILE A 283 12.38 -10.77 -18.24
N ALA A 284 12.64 -12.06 -18.02
CA ALA A 284 13.99 -12.62 -18.16
C ALA A 284 14.49 -12.59 -19.61
N THR A 285 13.64 -12.91 -20.60
CA THR A 285 14.00 -12.84 -22.02
C THR A 285 14.20 -11.39 -22.46
N THR A 286 13.29 -10.48 -22.09
CA THR A 286 13.43 -9.05 -22.44
C THR A 286 14.72 -8.45 -21.87
N LEU A 287 15.07 -8.77 -20.63
CA LEU A 287 16.33 -8.31 -20.01
C LEU A 287 17.55 -8.98 -20.63
N ALA A 288 17.46 -10.26 -20.99
CA ALA A 288 18.53 -10.96 -21.68
C ALA A 288 18.83 -10.31 -23.04
N ASP A 289 17.80 -9.99 -23.82
CA ASP A 289 17.95 -9.32 -25.11
C ASP A 289 18.56 -7.92 -24.96
N ALA A 290 18.21 -7.19 -23.89
CA ALA A 290 18.75 -5.86 -23.61
C ALA A 290 20.18 -5.86 -23.06
N THR A 291 20.62 -6.92 -22.37
CA THR A 291 21.88 -6.94 -21.62
C THR A 291 22.91 -7.94 -22.15
N GLY A 292 22.50 -8.87 -23.01
CA GLY A 292 23.32 -9.99 -23.48
C GLY A 292 23.58 -11.08 -22.43
N VAL A 293 22.98 -10.99 -21.24
CA VAL A 293 23.13 -11.97 -20.15
C VAL A 293 22.08 -13.07 -20.28
N SER A 294 22.43 -14.31 -19.91
CA SER A 294 21.50 -15.46 -20.01
C SER A 294 20.16 -15.21 -19.28
N PRO A 295 19.00 -15.58 -19.89
CA PRO A 295 17.69 -15.48 -19.25
C PRO A 295 17.61 -16.20 -17.90
N LEU A 296 18.31 -17.33 -17.74
CA LEU A 296 18.34 -18.11 -16.49
C LEU A 296 18.86 -17.28 -15.31
N VAL A 297 19.86 -16.41 -15.55
CA VAL A 297 20.43 -15.54 -14.51
C VAL A 297 19.40 -14.51 -14.07
N TRP A 298 18.69 -13.90 -15.01
CA TRP A 298 17.63 -12.94 -14.70
C TRP A 298 16.45 -13.60 -13.98
N ALA A 299 16.03 -14.78 -14.42
CA ALA A 299 14.98 -15.55 -13.75
C ALA A 299 15.36 -15.92 -12.31
N ALA A 300 16.61 -16.36 -12.08
CA ALA A 300 17.11 -16.67 -10.73
C ALA A 300 17.17 -15.44 -9.83
N LEU A 301 17.58 -14.28 -10.37
CA LEU A 301 17.58 -13.02 -9.64
C LEU A 301 16.16 -12.57 -9.26
N LEU A 302 15.20 -12.67 -10.18
CA LEU A 302 13.78 -12.37 -9.91
C LEU A 302 13.21 -13.31 -8.86
N PHE A 303 13.56 -14.60 -8.92
CA PHE A 303 13.18 -15.58 -7.91
C PHE A 303 13.70 -15.21 -6.52
N GLY A 304 15.00 -14.87 -6.43
CA GLY A 304 15.62 -14.41 -5.18
C GLY A 304 14.97 -13.14 -4.64
N LEU A 305 14.63 -12.18 -5.52
CA LEU A 305 13.92 -10.97 -5.15
C LEU A 305 12.51 -11.27 -4.62
N GLY A 306 11.79 -12.21 -5.26
CA GLY A 306 10.49 -12.67 -4.79
C GLY A 306 10.55 -13.28 -3.38
N ILE A 307 11.54 -14.15 -3.13
CA ILE A 307 11.80 -14.71 -1.79
C ILE A 307 12.10 -13.59 -0.79
N TYR A 308 12.95 -12.64 -1.16
CA TYR A 308 13.30 -11.51 -0.30
C TYR A 308 12.07 -10.71 0.13
N PHE A 309 11.15 -10.42 -0.80
CA PHE A 309 9.90 -9.73 -0.48
C PHE A 309 8.98 -10.58 0.41
N LEU A 310 8.90 -11.89 0.17
CA LEU A 310 8.11 -12.80 1.00
C LEU A 310 8.64 -12.86 2.44
N MET A 311 9.96 -12.86 2.62
CA MET A 311 10.62 -12.86 3.93
C MET A 311 10.41 -11.56 4.71
N ARG A 312 10.21 -10.41 4.03
CA ARG A 312 10.01 -9.12 4.70
C ARG A 312 8.67 -8.96 5.42
N GLN A 313 7.68 -9.82 5.16
CA GLN A 313 6.33 -9.80 5.76
C GLN A 313 5.60 -8.44 5.77
N SER A 314 6.06 -7.44 5.00
CA SER A 314 5.53 -6.07 5.02
C SER A 314 4.63 -5.81 3.82
N LEU A 315 3.31 -5.90 4.00
CA LEU A 315 2.32 -5.72 2.91
C LEU A 315 2.26 -4.29 2.36
N ASN A 316 2.46 -3.27 3.20
CA ASN A 316 2.38 -1.86 2.78
C ASN A 316 3.45 -1.50 1.73
N ALA A 317 4.66 -2.05 1.87
CA ALA A 317 5.72 -1.83 0.89
C ALA A 317 5.38 -2.44 -0.47
N THR A 318 4.65 -3.56 -0.48
CA THR A 318 4.25 -4.28 -1.71
C THR A 318 3.18 -3.52 -2.48
N ILE A 319 2.14 -3.01 -1.80
CA ILE A 319 1.05 -2.23 -2.44
C ILE A 319 1.60 -0.96 -3.10
N ALA A 320 2.42 -0.20 -2.37
CA ALA A 320 3.03 1.02 -2.90
C ALA A 320 3.95 0.74 -4.10
N SER A 321 4.72 -0.35 -4.04
CA SER A 321 5.59 -0.77 -5.15
C SER A 321 4.78 -1.21 -6.37
N ALA A 322 3.72 -1.99 -6.17
CA ALA A 322 2.84 -2.45 -7.24
C ALA A 322 2.18 -1.27 -7.96
N LEU A 323 1.60 -0.33 -7.22
CA LEU A 323 0.99 0.88 -7.80
C LEU A 323 2.00 1.71 -8.59
N MET A 324 3.23 1.83 -8.08
CA MET A 324 4.29 2.56 -8.79
C MET A 324 4.65 1.88 -10.11
N ILE A 325 4.86 0.56 -10.08
CA ILE A 325 5.14 -0.24 -11.29
C ILE A 325 3.99 -0.10 -12.28
N GLY A 326 2.73 -0.10 -11.80
CA GLY A 326 1.55 0.15 -12.61
C GLY A 326 1.55 1.50 -13.29
N ILE A 327 1.90 2.58 -12.58
CA ILE A 327 2.02 3.92 -13.17
C ILE A 327 3.11 3.94 -14.25
N ILE A 328 4.28 3.35 -13.99
CA ILE A 328 5.37 3.29 -14.96
C ILE A 328 4.92 2.52 -16.22
N ASN A 329 4.25 1.39 -16.04
CA ASN A 329 3.73 0.59 -17.15
C ASN A 329 2.71 1.40 -17.97
N LEU A 330 1.76 2.07 -17.31
CA LEU A 330 0.77 2.92 -17.97
C LEU A 330 1.42 4.03 -18.81
N VAL A 331 2.44 4.70 -18.26
CA VAL A 331 3.20 5.73 -18.97
C VAL A 331 3.92 5.16 -20.19
N LEU A 332 4.57 4.01 -20.05
CA LEU A 332 5.23 3.31 -21.16
C LEU A 332 4.22 2.96 -22.27
N ILE A 333 3.04 2.46 -21.92
CA ILE A 333 1.97 2.16 -22.87
C ILE A 333 1.53 3.42 -23.60
N PHE A 334 1.32 4.54 -22.91
CA PHE A 334 0.95 5.80 -23.57
C PHE A 334 2.04 6.31 -24.52
N ILE A 335 3.31 6.16 -24.14
CA ILE A 335 4.43 6.50 -25.02
C ILE A 335 4.42 5.60 -26.26
N LEU A 336 4.23 4.29 -26.09
CA LEU A 336 4.15 3.35 -27.21
C LEU A 336 2.98 3.68 -28.16
N ILE A 337 1.81 4.01 -27.62
CA ILE A 337 0.66 4.45 -28.43
C ILE A 337 0.99 5.73 -29.21
N ALA A 338 1.61 6.72 -28.55
CA ALA A 338 1.99 7.97 -29.19
C ALA A 338 3.05 7.77 -30.29
N LEU A 339 3.99 6.84 -30.10
CA LEU A 339 5.00 6.48 -31.09
C LEU A 339 4.42 5.62 -32.23
N ALA A 340 3.38 4.83 -31.98
CA ALA A 340 2.73 4.00 -32.98
C ALA A 340 1.75 4.79 -33.87
N LEU A 341 1.13 5.87 -33.34
CA LEU A 341 0.13 6.67 -34.04
C LEU A 341 0.57 7.16 -35.45
N PRO A 342 1.81 7.65 -35.64
CA PRO A 342 2.31 8.06 -36.96
C PRO A 342 2.35 6.94 -38.00
N TYR A 343 2.38 5.68 -37.56
CA TYR A 343 2.43 4.50 -38.43
C TYR A 343 1.03 3.91 -38.72
N ALA A 344 -0.03 4.47 -38.13
CA ALA A 344 -1.39 4.00 -38.36
C ALA A 344 -1.85 4.31 -39.79
N ARG A 345 -2.14 3.28 -40.58
CA ARG A 345 -2.73 3.42 -41.93
C ARG A 345 -4.14 2.87 -41.94
N ALA A 346 -5.06 3.61 -42.57
CA ALA A 346 -6.47 3.23 -42.67
C ALA A 346 -6.69 1.85 -43.34
N GLU A 347 -5.83 1.50 -44.29
CA GLU A 347 -5.84 0.22 -44.99
C GLU A 347 -5.64 -0.98 -44.05
N TYR A 348 -4.78 -0.84 -43.04
CA TYR A 348 -4.55 -1.88 -42.03
C TYR A 348 -5.63 -1.92 -40.96
N LEU A 349 -6.36 -0.82 -40.75
CA LEU A 349 -7.46 -0.76 -39.77
C LEU A 349 -8.74 -1.46 -40.26
N ALA A 350 -8.93 -1.54 -41.57
CA ALA A 350 -10.07 -2.24 -42.19
C ALA A 350 -9.77 -3.72 -42.49
N TYR A 351 -8.55 -4.19 -42.21
CA TYR A 351 -8.11 -5.54 -42.52
C TYR A 351 -8.84 -6.59 -41.64
N VAL A 352 -9.35 -7.66 -42.26
CA VAL A 352 -10.01 -8.77 -41.55
C VAL A 352 -9.52 -10.09 -42.10
N HIS A 353 -9.00 -10.94 -41.23
CA HIS A 353 -8.63 -12.30 -41.56
C HIS A 353 -9.28 -13.25 -40.55
N LEU A 354 -10.52 -13.63 -40.81
CA LEU A 354 -11.22 -14.62 -39.99
C LEU A 354 -10.86 -16.02 -40.50
N PRO A 355 -10.19 -16.87 -39.70
CA PRO A 355 -9.93 -18.25 -40.09
C PRO A 355 -11.24 -18.99 -40.37
N GLY A 356 -11.35 -19.66 -41.51
CA GLY A 356 -12.56 -20.41 -41.90
C GLY A 356 -13.68 -19.60 -42.55
N LEU A 357 -13.59 -18.26 -42.60
CA LEU A 357 -14.44 -17.40 -43.42
C LEU A 357 -13.65 -16.94 -44.66
N ASN A 358 -14.30 -16.97 -45.83
CA ASN A 358 -13.68 -16.66 -47.14
C ASN A 358 -12.53 -17.60 -47.59
N GLY A 359 -12.56 -18.88 -47.17
CA GLY A 359 -11.64 -19.90 -47.71
C GLY A 359 -10.19 -19.84 -47.19
N ALA A 360 -9.92 -18.99 -46.19
CA ALA A 360 -8.62 -18.97 -45.51
C ALA A 360 -8.51 -20.15 -44.52
N PRO A 361 -7.53 -21.07 -44.68
CA PRO A 361 -7.33 -22.17 -43.75
C PRO A 361 -6.89 -21.62 -42.37
N PHE A 362 -7.31 -22.30 -41.31
CA PHE A 362 -6.83 -22.01 -39.96
C PHE A 362 -5.35 -22.40 -39.87
N ASP A 363 -4.48 -21.42 -39.68
CA ASP A 363 -3.04 -21.65 -39.54
C ASP A 363 -2.74 -22.07 -38.08
N PRO A 364 -2.31 -23.32 -37.83
CA PRO A 364 -2.01 -23.80 -36.48
C PRO A 364 -0.85 -23.06 -35.81
N SER A 365 0.03 -22.41 -36.58
CA SER A 365 1.15 -21.62 -36.06
C SER A 365 0.70 -20.43 -35.21
N ILE A 366 -0.56 -19.98 -35.35
CA ILE A 366 -1.14 -18.94 -34.49
C ILE A 366 -1.29 -19.45 -33.05
N ILE A 367 -1.59 -20.74 -32.85
CA ILE A 367 -1.64 -21.34 -31.51
C ILE A 367 -0.24 -21.41 -30.91
N GLU A 368 0.76 -21.78 -31.71
CA GLU A 368 2.17 -21.81 -31.29
C GLU A 368 2.64 -20.40 -30.86
N LEU A 369 2.30 -19.35 -31.63
CA LEU A 369 2.66 -17.96 -31.29
C LEU A 369 1.98 -17.42 -30.03
N ILE A 370 0.76 -17.88 -29.71
CA ILE A 370 0.00 -17.47 -28.52
C ILE A 370 0.49 -18.17 -27.25
N PHE A 371 0.93 -19.42 -27.37
CA PHE A 371 1.36 -20.24 -26.22
C PHE A 371 2.89 -20.32 -26.03
N GLY A 372 3.67 -19.90 -27.03
CA GLY A 372 5.13 -19.98 -27.05
C GLY A 372 5.62 -21.31 -27.58
#